data_AF-A0A842T8L3-F1
#
_entry.id   AF-A0A842T8L3-F1
#
_cell.length_a   1.000
_cell.length_b   1.000
_cell.length_c   1.000
_cell.angle_alpha   90.00
_cell.angle_beta   90.00
_cell.angle_gamma   90.00
#
_symmetry.space_group_name_H-M   'P 1'
#
loop_
_entity.id
_entity.type
_entity.pdbx_description
1 polymer ?
#
loop_
_entity_poly.entity_id
_entity_poly.type
_entity_poly.pdbx_seq_one_letter_code
_entity_poly.pdbx_strand_id
1 'polypeptide(L)'
;MENVLDLPLWLLVCQSDLIAKAKFASELNQNDLIPNSYLNFDMSIYEIYKGINIPEIIPMRHYFYEDTHFPLQKMKSNDIIIFALDYRHDKYNKCFYFTENNNGPSFIIFDENVVQKIRSELDLQERLLKNFLENPERVPNEEKIIKFITNVLNPEKAEETYKKVESFKSRDVPALVKYMNDRRELPLQHIQLANKSENAFEAYRHYSPQQVIDLIAAILNHITGMRFGFIYNGETDSERDKTYKKWIIWLERQSLES
;
A
#
# COMPACT_ATOMS: atom_id res chain seq x y z
N MET A 1 -26.63 11.29 5.50
CA MET A 1 -26.01 10.92 4.21
C MET A 1 -24.73 10.19 4.59
N GLU A 2 -24.63 8.89 4.31
CA GLU A 2 -23.62 8.01 4.92
C GLU A 2 -22.22 8.24 4.32
N ASN A 3 -21.20 8.20 5.17
CA ASN A 3 -19.80 8.07 4.78
C ASN A 3 -19.58 6.67 4.21
N VAL A 4 -19.90 6.46 2.93
CA VAL A 4 -19.63 5.20 2.23
C VAL A 4 -18.18 5.22 1.77
N LEU A 5 -17.40 4.27 2.28
CA LEU A 5 -16.02 4.03 1.85
C LEU A 5 -16.01 2.92 0.81
N ASP A 6 -15.18 3.07 -0.23
CA ASP A 6 -15.02 2.04 -1.26
C ASP A 6 -14.25 0.81 -0.76
N LEU A 7 -13.49 0.96 0.32
CA LEU A 7 -12.72 -0.09 0.97
C LEU A 7 -13.12 -0.20 2.45
N PRO A 8 -12.98 -1.39 3.06
CA PRO A 8 -13.09 -1.52 4.51
C PRO A 8 -12.15 -0.54 5.23
N LEU A 9 -12.64 0.11 6.29
CA LEU A 9 -11.87 1.11 7.04
C LEU A 9 -10.50 0.57 7.49
N TRP A 10 -10.43 -0.68 7.95
CA TRP A 10 -9.18 -1.30 8.39
C TRP A 10 -8.12 -1.30 7.28
N LEU A 11 -8.53 -1.55 6.04
CA LEU A 11 -7.63 -1.62 4.90
C LEU A 11 -7.10 -0.23 4.54
N LEU A 12 -7.97 0.80 4.56
CA LEU A 12 -7.56 2.19 4.38
C LEU A 12 -6.56 2.62 5.45
N VAL A 13 -6.84 2.30 6.71
CA VAL A 13 -5.93 2.59 7.83
C VAL A 13 -4.59 1.89 7.65
N CYS A 14 -4.59 0.63 7.21
CA CYS A 14 -3.37 -0.14 6.95
C CYS A 14 -2.55 0.48 5.82
N GLN A 15 -3.17 0.75 4.68
CA GLN A 15 -2.50 1.25 3.47
C GLN A 15 -1.95 2.67 3.63
N SER A 16 -2.63 3.53 4.37
CA SER A 16 -2.26 4.95 4.51
C SER A 16 -0.92 5.14 5.21
N ASP A 17 -0.11 6.06 4.70
CA ASP A 17 1.08 6.57 5.40
C ASP A 17 0.74 7.80 6.26
N LEU A 18 -0.32 8.52 5.86
CA LEU A 18 -0.88 9.67 6.57
C LEU A 18 -2.39 9.48 6.73
N ILE A 19 -2.87 9.66 7.97
CA ILE A 19 -4.30 9.82 8.27
C ILE A 19 -4.43 11.09 9.08
N ALA A 20 -5.21 12.05 8.59
CA ALA A 20 -5.29 13.36 9.21
C ALA A 20 -6.64 14.02 9.01
N LYS A 21 -7.03 14.88 9.97
CA LYS A 21 -8.09 15.86 9.80
C LYS A 21 -7.52 17.04 8.99
N ALA A 22 -8.18 17.37 7.89
CA ALA A 22 -7.71 18.37 6.95
C ALA A 22 -8.85 19.15 6.29
N LYS A 23 -8.48 20.24 5.62
CA LYS A 23 -9.33 21.02 4.70
C LYS A 23 -8.48 21.56 3.56
N PHE A 24 -9.09 21.94 2.44
CA PHE A 24 -8.34 22.64 1.40
C PHE A 24 -7.71 23.93 1.94
N ALA A 25 -6.42 24.12 1.65
CA ALA A 25 -5.69 25.33 2.02
C ALA A 25 -6.05 26.52 1.10
N SER A 26 -6.50 26.23 -0.12
CA SER A 26 -6.85 27.23 -1.14
C SER A 26 -8.15 26.87 -1.86
N GLU A 27 -8.80 27.86 -2.46
CA GLU A 27 -9.98 27.61 -3.30
C GLU A 27 -9.56 26.88 -4.58
N LEU A 28 -10.03 25.65 -4.75
CA LEU A 28 -9.87 24.92 -6.02
C LEU A 28 -10.83 25.46 -7.08
N ASN A 29 -10.35 25.86 -8.26
CA ASN A 29 -11.26 26.27 -9.32
C ASN A 29 -11.84 25.02 -10.00
N GLN A 30 -13.16 24.98 -10.22
CA GLN A 30 -13.78 23.86 -10.96
C GLN A 30 -13.25 23.78 -12.39
N ASN A 31 -12.76 24.90 -12.94
CA ASN A 31 -12.12 24.92 -14.26
C ASN A 31 -10.76 24.22 -14.30
N ASP A 32 -10.16 23.89 -13.15
CA ASP A 32 -8.91 23.13 -13.06
C ASP A 32 -9.15 21.60 -13.19
N LEU A 33 -10.42 21.17 -13.23
CA LEU A 33 -10.81 19.78 -13.41
C LEU A 33 -10.80 19.41 -14.89
N ILE A 34 -9.62 19.07 -15.40
CA ILE A 34 -9.46 18.52 -16.75
C ILE A 34 -9.55 16.99 -16.66
N PRO A 35 -10.50 16.33 -17.34
CA PRO A 35 -10.55 14.88 -17.43
C PRO A 35 -9.24 14.24 -17.85
N ASN A 36 -8.96 13.07 -17.31
CA ASN A 36 -7.76 12.25 -17.57
C ASN A 36 -6.45 13.02 -17.28
N SER A 37 -6.44 13.82 -16.23
CA SER A 37 -5.28 14.62 -15.81
C SER A 37 -5.10 14.63 -14.29
N TYR A 38 -3.92 15.08 -13.85
CA TYR A 38 -3.64 15.24 -12.43
C TYR A 38 -4.08 16.61 -11.92
N LEU A 39 -4.97 16.62 -10.93
CA LEU A 39 -5.28 17.78 -10.11
C LEU A 39 -4.25 17.88 -8.98
N ASN A 40 -3.62 19.06 -8.85
CA ASN A 40 -2.73 19.39 -7.74
C ASN A 40 -3.41 20.42 -6.85
N PHE A 41 -3.33 20.24 -5.54
CA PHE A 41 -3.93 21.15 -4.58
C PHE A 41 -3.26 21.03 -3.21
N ASP A 42 -3.44 22.05 -2.38
CA ASP A 42 -2.88 22.06 -1.03
C ASP A 42 -3.94 21.77 0.02
N MET A 43 -3.56 21.01 1.05
CA MET A 43 -4.40 20.70 2.20
C MET A 43 -3.79 21.28 3.47
N SER A 44 -4.59 22.01 4.24
CA SER A 44 -4.28 22.39 5.60
C SER A 44 -4.59 21.24 6.56
N ILE A 45 -3.61 20.83 7.35
CA ILE A 45 -3.67 19.74 8.33
C ILE A 45 -3.89 20.33 9.72
N TYR A 46 -4.93 19.85 10.41
CA TYR A 46 -5.28 20.30 11.76
C TYR A 46 -4.96 19.28 12.85
N GLU A 47 -5.12 18.00 12.53
CA GLU A 47 -4.87 16.91 13.47
C GLU A 47 -4.33 15.71 12.70
N ILE A 48 -3.32 15.05 13.24
CA ILE A 48 -2.70 13.87 12.64
C ILE A 48 -3.05 12.66 13.50
N TYR A 49 -3.68 11.66 12.89
CA TYR A 49 -4.01 10.38 13.52
C TYR A 49 -2.95 9.31 13.22
N LYS A 50 -2.34 9.35 12.02
CA LYS A 50 -1.23 8.48 11.60
C LYS A 50 -0.26 9.29 10.73
N GLY A 51 1.05 9.07 10.92
CA GLY A 51 2.11 9.80 10.23
C GLY A 51 2.87 10.73 11.19
N ILE A 52 4.08 11.14 10.82
CA ILE A 52 4.95 12.00 11.64
C ILE A 52 5.58 13.12 10.81
N ASN A 53 5.90 14.24 11.46
CA ASN A 53 6.65 15.37 10.87
C ASN A 53 6.02 15.91 9.57
N ILE A 54 4.70 16.04 9.55
CA ILE A 54 3.97 16.58 8.41
C ILE A 54 3.81 18.11 8.60
N PRO A 55 4.14 18.93 7.58
CA PRO A 55 3.91 20.36 7.66
C PRO A 55 2.41 20.68 7.74
N GLU A 56 2.07 21.86 8.26
CA GLU A 56 0.67 22.32 8.37
C GLU A 56 -0.04 22.39 7.01
N ILE A 57 0.71 22.58 5.92
CA ILE A 57 0.19 22.56 4.55
C ILE A 57 0.94 21.50 3.76
N ILE A 58 0.20 20.56 3.17
CA ILE A 58 0.76 19.52 2.30
C ILE A 58 0.25 19.64 0.86
N PRO A 59 1.14 19.48 -0.14
CA PRO A 59 0.72 19.32 -1.51
C PRO A 59 0.15 17.91 -1.71
N MET A 60 -1.05 17.86 -2.27
CA MET A 60 -1.76 16.65 -2.66
C MET A 60 -1.90 16.58 -4.18
N ARG A 61 -1.95 15.36 -4.71
CA ARG A 61 -2.24 15.10 -6.10
C ARG A 61 -3.29 14.01 -6.23
N HIS A 62 -4.20 14.19 -7.18
CA HIS A 62 -5.23 13.21 -7.52
C HIS A 62 -5.39 13.12 -9.04
N TYR A 63 -5.43 11.90 -9.59
CA TYR A 63 -5.73 11.71 -11.00
C TYR A 63 -7.24 11.69 -11.20
N PHE A 64 -7.75 12.61 -12.02
CA PHE A 64 -9.15 12.76 -12.31
C PHE A 64 -9.50 12.01 -13.60
N TYR A 65 -10.31 10.95 -13.51
CA TYR A 65 -10.81 10.23 -14.69
C TYR A 65 -12.09 10.88 -15.20
N GLU A 66 -12.33 10.76 -16.51
CA GLU A 66 -13.50 11.33 -17.19
C GLU A 66 -14.85 10.93 -16.56
N ASP A 67 -14.95 9.68 -16.09
CA ASP A 67 -16.18 9.14 -15.48
C ASP A 67 -16.23 9.26 -13.95
N THR A 68 -15.21 9.84 -13.32
CA THR A 68 -15.15 9.92 -11.86
C THR A 68 -15.74 11.21 -11.30
N HIS A 69 -16.71 11.08 -10.39
CA HIS A 69 -17.23 12.22 -9.64
C HIS A 69 -16.31 12.50 -8.44
N PHE A 70 -15.26 13.31 -8.65
CA PHE A 70 -14.47 13.80 -7.52
C PHE A 70 -15.36 14.70 -6.65
N PRO A 71 -15.59 14.38 -5.35
CA PRO A 71 -16.58 15.10 -4.53
C PRO A 71 -16.07 16.46 -4.03
N LEU A 72 -15.49 17.26 -4.92
CA LEU A 72 -14.80 18.53 -4.63
C LEU A 72 -15.65 19.47 -3.79
N GLN A 73 -16.92 19.63 -4.17
CA GLN A 73 -17.84 20.52 -3.46
C GLN A 73 -18.09 20.07 -2.02
N LYS A 74 -18.20 18.75 -1.78
CA LYS A 74 -18.38 18.21 -0.42
C LYS A 74 -17.13 18.47 0.44
N MET A 75 -15.95 18.29 -0.13
CA MET A 75 -14.69 18.56 0.56
C MET A 75 -14.50 20.06 0.89
N LYS A 76 -14.90 20.97 0.00
CA LYS A 76 -14.78 22.42 0.23
C LYS A 76 -15.56 22.90 1.45
N SER A 77 -16.74 22.34 1.68
CA SER A 77 -17.66 22.81 2.71
C SER A 77 -17.46 22.16 4.08
N ASN A 78 -16.60 21.15 4.20
CA ASN A 78 -16.48 20.35 5.41
C ASN A 78 -15.03 20.17 5.83
N ASP A 79 -14.82 19.95 7.12
CA ASP A 79 -13.62 19.27 7.57
C ASP A 79 -13.67 17.82 7.07
N ILE A 80 -12.55 17.31 6.60
CA ILE A 80 -12.45 15.94 6.09
C ILE A 80 -11.37 15.17 6.83
N ILE A 81 -11.49 13.85 6.83
CA ILE A 81 -10.40 12.94 7.18
C ILE A 81 -9.83 12.40 5.87
N ILE A 82 -8.54 12.60 5.67
CA ILE A 82 -7.81 12.08 4.51
C ILE A 82 -7.08 10.79 4.85
N PHE A 83 -7.09 9.84 3.92
CA PHE A 83 -6.27 8.63 3.91
C PHE A 83 -5.30 8.75 2.73
N ALA A 84 -4.03 8.98 3.04
CA ALA A 84 -3.04 9.35 2.02
C ALA A 84 -1.79 8.46 2.04
N LEU A 85 -1.26 8.23 0.85
CA LEU A 85 0.02 7.58 0.57
C LEU A 85 1.11 8.64 0.39
N ASP A 86 2.27 8.37 0.95
CA ASP A 86 3.43 9.26 0.87
C ASP A 86 4.28 8.92 -0.35
N TYR A 87 4.05 9.61 -1.47
CA TYR A 87 4.88 9.49 -2.68
C TYR A 87 5.97 10.57 -2.74
N ARG A 88 6.33 11.21 -1.62
CA ARG A 88 7.38 12.24 -1.61
C ARG A 88 8.78 11.72 -1.97
N HIS A 89 8.92 10.41 -2.19
CA HIS A 89 10.14 9.72 -2.59
C HIS A 89 10.37 9.67 -4.12
N ASP A 90 9.38 10.02 -4.96
CA ASP A 90 9.63 10.25 -6.38
C ASP A 90 10.48 11.52 -6.58
N LYS A 91 11.59 11.39 -7.34
CA LYS A 91 12.49 12.48 -7.71
C LYS A 91 11.74 13.67 -8.35
N TYR A 92 10.58 13.42 -8.95
CA TYR A 92 9.84 14.41 -9.73
C TYR A 92 8.63 15.01 -9.01
N ASN A 93 8.06 14.34 -7.99
CA ASN A 93 6.76 14.74 -7.43
C ASN A 93 6.70 14.56 -5.91
N LYS A 94 7.17 15.56 -5.15
CA LYS A 94 7.06 15.59 -3.69
C LYS A 94 5.62 15.90 -3.23
N CYS A 95 4.70 14.95 -3.37
CA CYS A 95 3.30 15.14 -2.98
C CYS A 95 2.69 13.88 -2.37
N PHE A 96 1.62 14.07 -1.61
CA PHE A 96 0.77 13.00 -1.12
C PHE A 96 -0.29 12.66 -2.16
N TYR A 97 -0.63 11.38 -2.25
CA TYR A 97 -1.76 10.92 -3.05
C TYR A 97 -2.79 10.35 -2.11
N PHE A 98 -4.06 10.39 -2.49
CA PHE A 98 -5.01 9.50 -1.84
C PHE A 98 -4.64 8.04 -2.10
N THR A 99 -4.98 7.15 -1.18
CA THR A 99 -4.74 5.70 -1.38
C THR A 99 -5.34 5.23 -2.71
N GLU A 100 -4.56 4.46 -3.48
CA GLU A 100 -4.96 3.92 -4.79
C GLU A 100 -6.28 3.14 -4.66
N ASN A 101 -7.37 3.74 -5.11
CA ASN A 101 -8.49 3.00 -5.64
C ASN A 101 -8.62 3.37 -7.11
N ASN A 102 -9.02 2.41 -7.94
CA ASN A 102 -9.14 2.57 -9.39
C ASN A 102 -10.12 3.68 -9.83
N ASN A 103 -10.78 4.41 -8.92
CA ASN A 103 -11.78 5.43 -9.27
C ASN A 103 -11.99 6.56 -8.24
N GLY A 104 -11.19 6.70 -7.17
CA GLY A 104 -11.48 7.78 -6.22
C GLY A 104 -10.51 7.99 -5.06
N PRO A 105 -10.47 9.21 -4.53
CA PRO A 105 -9.70 9.54 -3.34
C PRO A 105 -10.33 8.95 -2.08
N SER A 106 -9.54 8.31 -1.21
CA SER A 106 -10.06 7.86 0.09
C SER A 106 -10.06 9.01 1.08
N PHE A 107 -11.14 9.77 1.11
CA PHE A 107 -11.44 10.72 2.18
C PHE A 107 -12.88 10.53 2.66
N ILE A 108 -13.17 11.03 3.84
CA ILE A 108 -14.51 11.06 4.41
C ILE A 108 -14.79 12.41 5.05
N ILE A 109 -16.07 12.76 5.17
CA ILE A 109 -16.46 13.93 5.96
C ILE A 109 -16.15 13.62 7.43
N PHE A 110 -15.56 14.59 8.11
CA PHE A 110 -15.22 14.48 9.52
C PHE A 110 -16.46 14.13 10.34
N ASP A 111 -16.33 13.08 11.15
CA ASP A 111 -17.31 12.60 12.11
C ASP A 111 -16.53 12.00 13.28
N GLU A 112 -16.83 12.46 14.50
CA GLU A 112 -16.15 12.02 15.72
C GLU A 112 -16.26 10.50 15.91
N ASN A 113 -17.39 9.88 15.55
CA ASN A 113 -17.55 8.43 15.62
C ASN A 113 -16.59 7.71 14.67
N VAL A 114 -16.31 8.30 13.50
CA VAL A 114 -15.34 7.72 12.56
C VAL A 114 -13.92 7.89 13.08
N VAL A 115 -13.60 9.03 13.70
CA VAL A 115 -12.30 9.23 14.38
C VAL A 115 -12.07 8.16 15.45
N GLN A 116 -13.07 7.86 16.27
CA GLN A 116 -12.95 6.80 17.29
C GLN A 116 -12.72 5.42 16.67
N LYS A 117 -13.38 5.11 15.55
CA LYS A 117 -13.13 3.87 14.79
C LYS A 117 -11.71 3.82 14.22
N ILE A 118 -11.20 4.93 13.69
CA ILE A 118 -9.81 5.03 13.19
C ILE A 118 -8.81 4.79 14.31
N ARG A 119 -8.98 5.45 15.47
CA ARG A 119 -8.10 5.25 16.63
C ARG A 119 -8.12 3.81 17.13
N SER A 120 -9.32 3.24 17.28
CA SER A 120 -9.47 1.83 17.68
C SER A 120 -8.81 0.87 16.69
N GLU A 121 -8.90 1.17 15.40
CA GLU A 121 -8.26 0.40 14.34
C GLU A 121 -6.74 0.52 14.39
N LEU A 122 -6.19 1.72 14.58
CA LEU A 122 -4.76 1.94 14.74
C LEU A 122 -4.20 1.14 15.92
N ASP A 123 -4.86 1.21 17.08
CA ASP A 123 -4.48 0.45 18.28
C ASP A 123 -4.52 -1.07 18.04
N LEU A 124 -5.51 -1.55 17.29
CA LEU A 124 -5.60 -2.97 16.94
C LEU A 124 -4.48 -3.38 15.98
N GLN A 125 -4.20 -2.62 14.92
CA GLN A 125 -3.11 -2.91 13.99
C GLN A 125 -1.74 -2.90 14.68
N GLU A 126 -1.51 -1.98 15.62
CA GLU A 126 -0.29 -1.96 16.41
C GLU A 126 -0.15 -3.22 17.27
N ARG A 127 -1.23 -3.67 17.93
CA ARG A 127 -1.23 -4.92 18.70
C ARG A 127 -0.98 -6.15 17.83
N LEU A 128 -1.60 -6.24 16.66
CA LEU A 128 -1.38 -7.35 15.72
C LEU A 128 0.07 -7.39 15.26
N LEU A 129 0.61 -6.25 14.84
CA LEU A 129 2.01 -6.13 14.44
C LEU A 129 2.97 -6.53 15.55
N LYS A 130 2.73 -6.01 16.76
CA LYS A 130 3.54 -6.35 17.95
C LYS A 130 3.50 -7.84 18.24
N ASN A 131 2.30 -8.44 18.25
CA ASN A 131 2.14 -9.86 18.52
C ASN A 131 2.91 -10.72 17.50
N PHE A 132 2.77 -10.43 16.21
CA PHE A 132 3.47 -11.18 15.16
C PHE A 132 5.01 -11.10 15.30
N LEU A 133 5.53 -9.90 15.61
CA LEU A 133 6.97 -9.68 15.73
C LEU A 133 7.57 -10.31 17.00
N GLU A 134 6.84 -10.28 18.11
CA GLU A 134 7.31 -10.81 19.40
C GLU A 134 7.05 -12.32 19.55
N ASN A 135 5.99 -12.83 18.93
CA ASN A 135 5.55 -14.22 19.05
C ASN A 135 5.31 -14.86 17.67
N PRO A 136 6.33 -14.97 16.79
CA PRO A 136 6.16 -15.51 15.46
C PRO A 136 5.78 -17.01 15.51
N GLU A 137 4.53 -17.32 15.17
CA GLU A 137 4.04 -18.68 15.14
C GLU A 137 4.72 -19.52 14.04
N ARG A 138 4.68 -20.85 14.21
CA ARG A 138 5.01 -21.76 13.11
C ARG A 138 3.88 -21.78 12.11
N VAL A 139 4.22 -21.60 10.84
CA VAL A 139 3.27 -21.58 9.74
C VAL A 139 3.55 -22.74 8.77
N PRO A 140 2.55 -23.20 8.00
CA PRO A 140 2.78 -24.20 6.97
C PRO A 140 3.78 -23.72 5.92
N ASN A 141 4.49 -24.64 5.27
CA ASN A 141 5.39 -24.38 4.13
C ASN A 141 6.65 -23.53 4.41
N GLU A 142 7.06 -23.31 5.66
CA GLU A 142 8.29 -22.55 5.98
C GLU A 142 9.53 -23.10 5.24
N GLU A 143 9.76 -24.40 5.28
CA GLU A 143 10.90 -25.04 4.61
C GLU A 143 10.91 -24.80 3.09
N LYS A 144 9.72 -24.77 2.47
CA LYS A 144 9.56 -24.46 1.04
C LYS A 144 10.03 -23.04 0.76
N ILE A 145 9.65 -22.06 1.59
CA ILE A 145 10.02 -20.65 1.41
C ILE A 145 11.51 -20.44 1.71
N ILE A 146 12.05 -21.04 2.77
CA ILE A 146 13.49 -20.97 3.07
C ILE A 146 14.30 -21.51 1.90
N LYS A 147 13.93 -22.69 1.37
CA LYS A 147 14.61 -23.29 0.21
C LYS A 147 14.52 -22.41 -1.03
N PHE A 148 13.37 -21.79 -1.27
CA PHE A 148 13.20 -20.82 -2.35
C PHE A 148 14.15 -19.64 -2.19
N ILE A 149 14.16 -18.99 -1.02
CA ILE A 149 15.05 -17.85 -0.71
C ILE A 149 16.52 -18.23 -0.89
N THR A 150 16.94 -19.39 -0.37
CA THR A 150 18.32 -19.89 -0.54
C THR A 150 18.68 -20.05 -2.02
N ASN A 151 17.76 -20.52 -2.85
CA ASN A 151 18.03 -20.75 -4.26
C ASN A 151 18.03 -19.45 -5.08
N VAL A 152 17.15 -18.48 -4.79
CA VAL A 152 17.16 -17.19 -5.51
C VAL A 152 18.39 -16.34 -5.19
N LEU A 153 18.98 -16.54 -4.01
CA LEU A 153 20.25 -15.93 -3.62
C LEU A 153 21.49 -16.63 -4.20
N ASN A 154 21.32 -17.79 -4.83
CA ASN A 154 22.41 -18.47 -5.53
C ASN A 154 22.37 -18.08 -7.02
N PRO A 155 23.39 -17.35 -7.55
CA PRO A 155 23.41 -16.91 -8.95
C PRO A 155 23.21 -18.04 -9.96
N GLU A 156 23.74 -19.24 -9.69
CA GLU A 156 23.62 -20.40 -10.58
C GLU A 156 22.21 -20.99 -10.63
N LYS A 157 21.38 -20.71 -9.61
CA LYS A 157 20.03 -21.26 -9.46
C LYS A 157 18.92 -20.22 -9.58
N ALA A 158 19.26 -18.93 -9.53
CA ALA A 158 18.29 -17.85 -9.45
C ALA A 158 17.30 -17.87 -10.63
N GLU A 159 17.80 -17.98 -11.86
CA GLU A 159 16.95 -17.96 -13.06
C GLU A 159 15.95 -19.12 -13.10
N GLU A 160 16.39 -20.35 -12.83
CA GLU A 160 15.49 -21.52 -12.76
C GLU A 160 14.48 -21.39 -11.61
N THR A 161 14.90 -20.79 -10.50
CA THR A 161 14.05 -20.61 -9.33
C THR A 161 12.97 -19.55 -9.56
N TYR A 162 13.27 -18.48 -10.31
CA TYR A 162 12.30 -17.45 -10.69
C TYR A 162 11.15 -17.99 -11.55
N LYS A 163 11.42 -18.98 -12.41
CA LYS A 163 10.38 -19.67 -13.18
C LYS A 163 9.34 -20.38 -12.29
N LYS A 164 9.65 -20.59 -11.01
CA LYS A 164 8.77 -21.27 -10.03
C LYS A 164 7.95 -20.29 -9.18
N VAL A 165 8.13 -18.98 -9.35
CA VAL A 165 7.41 -17.96 -8.57
C VAL A 165 5.89 -18.12 -8.69
N GLU A 166 5.38 -18.40 -9.89
CA GLU A 166 3.94 -18.54 -10.12
C GLU A 166 3.34 -19.84 -9.55
N SER A 167 4.18 -20.73 -9.02
CA SER A 167 3.72 -21.96 -8.34
C SER A 167 3.26 -21.73 -6.90
N PHE A 168 3.55 -20.56 -6.33
CA PHE A 168 3.07 -20.18 -5.00
C PHE A 168 1.56 -19.95 -5.01
N LYS A 169 0.89 -20.39 -3.94
CA LYS A 169 -0.57 -20.32 -3.77
C LYS A 169 -0.91 -19.60 -2.46
N SER A 170 -2.20 -19.31 -2.24
CA SER A 170 -2.68 -18.64 -1.02
C SER A 170 -2.21 -19.32 0.28
N ARG A 171 -2.10 -20.66 0.31
CA ARG A 171 -1.56 -21.41 1.47
C ARG A 171 -0.08 -21.15 1.79
N ASP A 172 0.68 -20.55 0.87
CA ASP A 172 2.08 -20.22 1.06
C ASP A 172 2.27 -18.79 1.61
N VAL A 173 1.20 -17.97 1.61
CA VAL A 173 1.25 -16.55 2.00
C VAL A 173 1.74 -16.33 3.44
N PRO A 174 1.28 -17.07 4.46
CA PRO A 174 1.78 -16.87 5.83
C PRO A 174 3.31 -17.03 5.94
N ALA A 175 3.87 -18.05 5.28
CA ALA A 175 5.32 -18.27 5.26
C ALA A 175 6.05 -17.20 4.46
N LEU A 176 5.50 -16.76 3.32
CA LEU A 176 6.07 -15.66 2.54
C LEU A 176 6.16 -14.37 3.38
N VAL A 177 5.09 -13.99 4.09
CA VAL A 177 5.09 -12.81 4.97
C VAL A 177 6.11 -12.98 6.09
N LYS A 178 6.15 -14.13 6.77
CA LYS A 178 7.12 -14.39 7.85
C LYS A 178 8.58 -14.22 7.44
N TYR A 179 8.94 -14.63 6.23
CA TYR A 179 10.30 -14.50 5.70
C TYR A 179 10.52 -13.25 4.83
N MET A 180 9.53 -12.36 4.77
CA MET A 180 9.56 -11.19 3.89
C MET A 180 10.67 -10.20 4.25
N ASN A 181 11.04 -10.06 5.52
CA ASN A 181 12.03 -9.08 5.98
C ASN A 181 13.50 -9.45 5.67
N ASP A 182 13.74 -10.33 4.70
CA ASP A 182 15.09 -10.65 4.25
C ASP A 182 15.64 -9.54 3.35
N ARG A 183 16.72 -8.90 3.81
CA ARG A 183 17.34 -7.72 3.21
C ARG A 183 18.50 -8.03 2.26
N ARG A 184 18.80 -9.31 2.03
CA ARG A 184 19.92 -9.70 1.15
C ARG A 184 19.63 -9.30 -0.29
N GLU A 185 20.65 -8.80 -0.97
CA GLU A 185 20.57 -8.42 -2.39
C GLU A 185 20.38 -9.65 -3.28
N LEU A 186 19.56 -9.49 -4.31
CA LEU A 186 19.33 -10.53 -5.31
C LEU A 186 20.42 -10.47 -6.37
N PRO A 187 21.04 -11.62 -6.73
CA PRO A 187 22.02 -11.66 -7.81
C PRO A 187 21.40 -11.43 -9.19
N LEU A 188 20.11 -11.73 -9.34
CA LEU A 188 19.32 -11.47 -10.55
C LEU A 188 18.18 -10.52 -10.19
N GLN A 189 18.26 -9.27 -10.64
CA GLN A 189 17.33 -8.20 -10.29
C GLN A 189 16.25 -7.98 -11.35
N HIS A 190 15.80 -9.06 -11.99
CA HIS A 190 14.74 -9.01 -12.99
C HIS A 190 13.86 -10.26 -12.88
N ILE A 191 12.55 -10.05 -12.80
CA ILE A 191 11.54 -11.11 -12.85
C ILE A 191 10.42 -10.72 -13.81
N GLN A 192 9.75 -11.73 -14.34
CA GLN A 192 8.57 -11.60 -15.18
C GLN A 192 7.44 -12.39 -14.54
N LEU A 193 6.27 -11.77 -14.41
CA LEU A 193 5.06 -12.40 -13.87
C LEU A 193 3.96 -12.28 -14.90
N ALA A 194 3.28 -13.37 -15.21
CA ALA A 194 2.18 -13.37 -16.16
C ALA A 194 1.03 -12.50 -15.62
N ASN A 195 0.41 -11.75 -16.52
CA ASN A 195 -0.85 -11.10 -16.26
C ASN A 195 -1.98 -12.12 -16.37
N LYS A 196 -2.78 -12.25 -15.31
CA LYS A 196 -3.92 -13.18 -15.25
C LYS A 196 -5.25 -12.54 -15.61
N SER A 197 -5.28 -11.23 -15.86
CA SER A 197 -6.49 -10.51 -16.26
C SER A 197 -6.75 -10.70 -17.76
N GLU A 198 -7.98 -11.06 -18.13
CA GLU A 198 -8.40 -11.23 -19.54
C GLU A 198 -8.25 -9.93 -20.36
N ASN A 199 -8.26 -8.77 -19.69
CA ASN A 199 -8.14 -7.46 -20.31
C ASN A 199 -6.74 -6.84 -20.15
N ALA A 200 -5.73 -7.62 -19.76
CA ALA A 200 -4.37 -7.08 -19.63
C ALA A 200 -3.78 -6.73 -21.01
N PHE A 201 -3.32 -5.49 -21.17
CA PHE A 201 -2.68 -5.02 -22.40
C PHE A 201 -1.36 -5.76 -22.69
N GLU A 202 -0.59 -6.07 -21.64
CA GLU A 202 0.65 -6.85 -21.73
C GLU A 202 0.44 -8.27 -21.19
N ALA A 203 1.06 -9.28 -21.82
CA ALA A 203 1.01 -10.66 -21.33
C ALA A 203 1.79 -10.87 -20.02
N TYR A 204 2.82 -10.05 -19.79
CA TYR A 204 3.71 -10.15 -18.62
C TYR A 204 3.91 -8.76 -18.01
N ARG A 205 4.04 -8.73 -16.68
CA ARG A 205 4.58 -7.59 -15.93
C ARG A 205 6.05 -7.84 -15.64
N HIS A 206 6.86 -6.82 -15.89
CA HIS A 206 8.29 -6.82 -15.59
C HIS A 206 8.54 -6.12 -14.25
N TYR A 207 9.30 -6.75 -13.36
CA TYR A 207 9.72 -6.17 -12.09
C TYR A 207 11.24 -6.28 -11.95
N SER A 208 11.86 -5.31 -11.29
CA SER A 208 13.30 -5.30 -11.04
C SER A 208 13.63 -5.30 -9.54
N PRO A 209 13.31 -6.39 -8.81
CA PRO A 209 13.52 -6.45 -7.37
C PRO A 209 15.01 -6.37 -7.03
N GLN A 210 15.39 -5.57 -6.03
CA GLN A 210 16.78 -5.40 -5.61
C GLN A 210 17.13 -6.35 -4.46
N GLN A 211 16.22 -6.53 -3.51
CA GLN A 211 16.37 -7.38 -2.33
C GLN A 211 15.30 -8.48 -2.28
N VAL A 212 15.53 -9.51 -1.45
CA VAL A 212 14.57 -10.61 -1.25
C VAL A 212 13.18 -10.10 -0.85
N ILE A 213 13.09 -9.09 0.01
CA ILE A 213 11.82 -8.45 0.36
C ILE A 213 11.06 -7.90 -0.86
N ASP A 214 11.74 -7.29 -1.82
CA ASP A 214 11.14 -6.69 -3.01
C ASP A 214 10.53 -7.80 -3.89
N LEU A 215 11.26 -8.91 -4.02
CA LEU A 215 10.77 -10.12 -4.69
C LEU A 215 9.55 -10.69 -3.97
N ILE A 216 9.62 -10.89 -2.65
CA ILE A 216 8.49 -11.45 -1.88
C ILE A 216 7.27 -10.54 -1.96
N ALA A 217 7.43 -9.21 -1.91
CA ALA A 217 6.34 -8.26 -2.09
C ALA A 217 5.64 -8.44 -3.44
N ALA A 218 6.41 -8.61 -4.53
CA ALA A 218 5.85 -8.86 -5.86
C ALA A 218 5.11 -10.20 -5.94
N ILE A 219 5.65 -11.24 -5.32
CA ILE A 219 4.99 -12.57 -5.22
C ILE A 219 3.67 -12.46 -4.47
N LEU A 220 3.68 -11.79 -3.31
CA LEU A 220 2.48 -11.59 -2.49
C LEU A 220 1.42 -10.79 -3.25
N ASN A 221 1.80 -9.73 -3.96
CA ASN A 221 0.89 -8.99 -4.84
C ASN A 221 0.30 -9.90 -5.94
N HIS A 222 1.12 -10.73 -6.57
CA HIS A 222 0.66 -11.63 -7.63
C HIS A 222 -0.34 -12.69 -7.11
N ILE A 223 -0.12 -13.22 -5.91
CA ILE A 223 -0.99 -14.26 -5.32
C ILE A 223 -2.30 -13.66 -4.81
N THR A 224 -2.24 -12.51 -4.14
CA THR A 224 -3.38 -11.97 -3.37
C THR A 224 -4.14 -10.87 -4.12
N GLY A 225 -3.54 -10.26 -5.14
CA GLY A 225 -4.03 -9.03 -5.75
C GLY A 225 -3.86 -7.78 -4.88
N MET A 226 -3.44 -7.93 -3.62
CA MET A 226 -3.30 -6.84 -2.65
C MET A 226 -2.04 -6.01 -2.93
N ARG A 227 -2.17 -4.70 -2.71
CA ARG A 227 -1.08 -3.72 -2.89
C ARG A 227 -0.88 -2.99 -1.56
N PHE A 228 0.36 -2.99 -1.08
CA PHE A 228 0.77 -2.34 0.18
C PHE A 228 1.98 -1.42 -0.02
N GLY A 229 2.04 -0.82 -1.22
CA GLY A 229 3.24 -0.19 -1.77
C GLY A 229 3.74 -1.02 -2.96
N PHE A 230 4.30 -0.34 -3.95
CA PHE A 230 5.10 -0.96 -4.98
C PHE A 230 6.53 -0.60 -4.68
N ILE A 231 7.34 -1.57 -4.24
CA ILE A 231 8.79 -1.37 -4.13
C ILE A 231 9.35 -1.21 -5.55
N TYR A 232 9.21 -0.01 -6.12
CA TYR A 232 9.71 0.33 -7.43
C TYR A 232 11.23 0.49 -7.33
N ASN A 233 11.96 -0.47 -7.91
CA ASN A 233 13.35 -0.33 -8.33
C ASN A 233 14.29 0.27 -7.26
N GLY A 234 14.32 -0.30 -6.06
CA GLY A 234 15.28 0.10 -5.03
C GLY A 234 14.80 1.19 -4.08
N GLU A 235 13.58 1.03 -3.54
CA GLU A 235 13.09 1.85 -2.43
C GLU A 235 14.06 1.88 -1.24
N THR A 236 13.88 2.88 -0.38
CA THR A 236 14.62 3.02 0.88
C THR A 236 14.23 1.93 1.88
N ASP A 237 15.12 1.60 2.82
CA ASP A 237 14.82 0.59 3.85
C ASP A 237 13.58 0.96 4.69
N SER A 238 13.32 2.26 4.88
CA SER A 238 12.13 2.77 5.56
C SER A 238 10.83 2.39 4.83
N GLU A 239 10.80 2.51 3.50
CA GLU A 239 9.62 2.12 2.70
C GLU A 239 9.43 0.61 2.70
N ARG A 240 10.53 -0.15 2.64
CA ARG A 240 10.46 -1.60 2.76
C ARG A 240 9.96 -2.05 4.14
N ASP A 241 10.37 -1.38 5.22
CA ASP A 241 9.85 -1.62 6.57
C ASP A 241 8.35 -1.33 6.65
N LYS A 242 7.88 -0.22 6.06
CA LYS A 242 6.44 0.09 5.97
C LYS A 242 5.70 -1.02 5.23
N THR A 243 6.21 -1.44 4.08
CA THR A 243 5.60 -2.51 3.26
C THR A 243 5.53 -3.82 4.04
N TYR A 244 6.60 -4.21 4.73
CA TYR A 244 6.61 -5.40 5.58
C TYR A 244 5.54 -5.35 6.68
N LYS A 245 5.47 -4.24 7.41
CA LYS A 245 4.46 -4.04 8.47
C LYS A 245 3.03 -4.12 7.94
N LYS A 246 2.77 -3.54 6.77
CA LYS A 246 1.45 -3.59 6.10
C LYS A 246 1.05 -5.03 5.74
N TRP A 247 2.00 -5.84 5.24
CA TRP A 247 1.75 -7.27 4.96
C TRP A 247 1.48 -8.10 6.22
N ILE A 248 2.18 -7.83 7.33
CA ILE A 248 1.89 -8.47 8.62
C ILE A 248 0.45 -8.14 9.05
N ILE A 249 0.10 -6.85 9.08
CA ILE A 249 -1.23 -6.39 9.50
C ILE A 249 -2.31 -7.03 8.64
N TRP A 250 -2.11 -7.08 7.32
CA TRP A 250 -3.04 -7.73 6.40
C TRP A 250 -3.20 -9.21 6.72
N LEU A 251 -2.10 -9.95 6.88
CA LEU A 251 -2.12 -11.38 7.19
C LEU A 251 -2.90 -11.65 8.49
N GLU A 252 -2.54 -10.95 9.56
CA GLU A 252 -3.18 -11.10 10.88
C GLU A 252 -4.67 -10.75 10.82
N ARG A 253 -5.04 -9.76 10.00
CA ARG A 253 -6.45 -9.40 9.77
C ARG A 253 -7.24 -10.50 9.10
N GLN A 254 -6.67 -11.15 8.08
CA GLN A 254 -7.35 -12.28 7.42
C GLN A 254 -7.64 -13.42 8.40
N SER A 255 -6.73 -13.68 9.35
CA SER A 255 -6.92 -14.72 10.38
C SER A 255 -8.03 -14.40 11.39
N LEU A 256 -8.39 -13.12 11.58
CA LEU A 256 -9.49 -12.72 12.46
C LEU A 256 -10.87 -12.86 11.79
N GLU A 257 -10.90 -12.86 10.45
CA GLU A 257 -12.13 -12.96 9.65
C GLU A 257 -12.47 -14.40 9.23
N SER A 258 -11.54 -15.34 9.41
CA SER A 258 -11.67 -16.79 9.11
C SER A 258 -12.18 -17.60 10.28
#